data_AF-A0A357ABR0-F1
#
_entry.id   AF-A0A357ABR0-F1
#
_cell.length_a   1.000
_cell.length_b   1.000
_cell.length_c   1.000
_cell.angle_alpha   90.00
_cell.angle_beta   90.00
_cell.angle_gamma   90.00
#
_symmetry.space_group_name_H-M   'P 1'
#
loop_
_entity.id
_entity.type
_entity.pdbx_description
1 polymer ?
#
loop_
_entity_poly.entity_id
_entity_poly.type
_entity_poly.pdbx_seq_one_letter_code
_entity_poly.pdbx_strand_id
1 'polypeptide(L)' 'MPSREFSDRVQDILAEAIEIEQFVEGMTFTQFCEDRRTLKAVLYGLAVIGEATFKLIFLCLN' A
#
# COMPACT_ATOMS: atom_id res chain seq x y z
N MET A 1 13.04 -18.35 6.11
CA MET A 1 12.19 -17.45 6.92
C MET A 1 10.88 -18.18 7.12
N PRO A 2 10.41 -18.38 8.36
CA PRO A 2 9.10 -19.01 8.59
C PRO A 2 8.04 -18.20 7.83
N SER A 3 7.01 -18.86 7.33
CA SER A 3 5.89 -18.24 6.63
C SER A 3 5.44 -17.00 7.42
N ARG A 4 5.56 -15.80 6.83
CA ARG A 4 4.92 -14.61 7.42
C ARG A 4 3.46 -14.95 7.64
N GLU A 5 3.02 -14.86 8.89
CA GLU A 5 1.65 -15.17 9.29
C GLU A 5 0.71 -14.23 8.55
N PHE A 6 -0.51 -14.69 8.26
CA PHE A 6 -1.55 -13.91 7.58
C PHE A 6 -1.70 -12.49 8.15
N SER A 7 -1.64 -12.37 9.49
CA SER A 7 -1.75 -11.11 10.22
C SER A 7 -0.67 -10.10 9.83
N ASP A 8 0.57 -10.53 9.62
CA ASP A 8 1.68 -9.62 9.28
C ASP A 8 1.44 -8.95 7.93
N ARG A 9 0.86 -9.69 6.97
CA ARG A 9 0.58 -9.17 5.63
C ARG A 9 -0.58 -8.19 5.62
N VAL A 10 -1.61 -8.45 6.43
CA VAL A 10 -2.71 -7.50 6.63
C VAL A 10 -2.18 -6.22 7.28
N GLN A 11 -1.25 -6.36 8.23
CA GLN A 11 -0.61 -5.21 8.88
C GLN A 11 0.24 -4.39 7.90
N ASP A 12 1.00 -5.05 7.02
CA ASP A 12 1.79 -4.39 5.97
C ASP A 12 0.87 -3.58 5.03
N ILE A 13 -0.26 -4.14 4.61
CA ILE A 13 -1.26 -3.45 3.76
C ILE A 13 -1.83 -2.22 4.48
N LEU A 14 -2.20 -2.37 5.76
CA LEU A 14 -2.76 -1.29 6.55
C LEU A 14 -1.75 -0.16 6.75
N ALA A 15 -0.49 -0.50 7.05
CA ALA A 15 0.58 0.48 7.23
C ALA A 15 0.80 1.29 5.95
N GLU A 16 0.86 0.63 4.79
CA GLU A 16 1.04 1.29 3.51
C GLU A 16 -0.16 2.18 3.14
N ALA A 17 -1.38 1.74 3.44
CA ALA A 17 -2.58 2.54 3.22
C ALA A 17 -2.57 3.83 4.05
N ILE A 18 -2.17 3.75 5.33
CA ILE A 18 -2.01 4.91 6.21
C ILE A 18 -0.95 5.87 5.67
N GLU A 19 0.17 5.33 5.17
CA GLU A 19 1.24 6.15 4.61
C GLU A 19 0.76 6.89 3.34
N ILE A 20 0.00 6.23 2.46
CA ILE A 20 -0.64 6.85 1.31
C ILE A 20 -1.56 8.01 1.74
N GLU A 21 -2.39 7.81 2.77
CA GLU A 21 -3.28 8.85 3.30
C GLU A 21 -2.49 10.06 3.80
N GLN A 22 -1.38 9.84 4.51
CA GLN A 22 -0.48 10.90 4.99
C GLN A 22 0.19 11.66 3.85
N PHE A 23 0.57 10.97 2.76
CA PHE A 23 1.18 11.62 1.59
C PHE A 23 0.24 12.59 0.88
N VAL A 24 -1.07 12.33 0.90
CA VAL A 24 -2.07 13.14 0.21
C VAL A 24 -2.84 14.07 1.15
N GLU A 25 -2.55 14.02 2.45
CA GLU A 25 -3.25 14.81 3.46
C GLU A 25 -3.14 16.32 3.17
N GLY A 26 -4.28 17.01 3.14
CA GLY A 26 -4.36 18.43 2.86
C GLY A 26 -4.07 18.81 1.39
N MET A 27 -3.83 17.85 0.50
CA MET A 27 -3.64 18.12 -0.93
C MET A 27 -4.99 18.14 -1.66
N THR A 28 -5.16 19.11 -2.54
CA THR A 28 -6.19 19.02 -3.59
C THR A 28 -5.78 18.04 -4.67
N PHE A 29 -6.74 17.53 -5.43
CA PHE A 29 -6.47 16.63 -6.55
C PHE A 29 -5.49 17.25 -7.58
N THR A 30 -5.62 18.54 -7.89
CA THR A 30 -4.70 19.23 -8.81
C THR A 30 -3.28 19.28 -8.25
N GLN A 31 -3.11 19.62 -6.97
CA GLN A 31 -1.79 19.62 -6.31
C GLN A 31 -1.18 18.21 -6.31
N PHE A 32 -1.99 17.17 -6.07
CA PHE A 32 -1.55 15.77 -6.16
C PHE A 32 -1.05 15.41 -7.57
N CYS A 33 -1.79 15.80 -8.61
CA CYS A 33 -1.41 15.53 -10.00
C CYS A 33 -0.13 16.27 -10.42
N GLU A 34 0.14 17.45 -9.85
CA GLU A 34 1.33 18.25 -10.14
C GLU A 34 2.55 17.83 -9.31
N ASP A 35 2.36 17.28 -8.12
CA ASP A 35 3.44 16.73 -7.29
C ASP A 35 3.83 15.31 -7.72
N ARG A 36 4.79 15.24 -8.64
CA ARG A 36 5.37 13.97 -9.11
C ARG A 36 5.97 13.11 -8.00
N ARG A 37 6.39 13.69 -6.87
CA ARG A 37 6.99 12.92 -5.78
C ARG A 37 5.91 12.13 -5.06
N THR A 38 4.85 12.80 -4.60
CA THR A 38 3.77 12.10 -3.89
C THR A 38 2.98 11.20 -4.85
N LEU A 39 2.81 11.56 -6.13
CA LEU A 39 2.22 10.65 -7.11
C LEU A 39 3.02 9.33 -7.24
N LYS A 40 4.35 9.39 -7.25
CA LYS A 40 5.20 8.19 -7.26
C LYS A 40 5.13 7.41 -5.94
N ALA A 41 5.08 8.10 -4.80
CA ALA A 41 4.94 7.46 -3.50
C ALA A 41 3.61 6.69 -3.40
N VAL A 42 2.50 7.32 -3.78
CA VAL A 42 1.18 6.69 -3.81
C VAL A 42 1.14 5.50 -4.79
N LEU A 43 1.71 5.66 -5.99
CA LEU A 43 1.78 4.56 -6.95
C LEU A 43 2.59 3.36 -6.40
N TYR A 44 3.71 3.63 -5.74
CA TYR A 44 4.53 2.60 -5.12
C TYR A 44 3.77 1.87 -4.00
N GLY A 45 3.11 2.61 -3.10
CA GLY A 45 2.34 2.01 -2.02
C GLY A 45 1.18 1.16 -2.52
N LEU A 46 0.47 1.61 -3.57
CA LEU A 46 -0.56 0.80 -4.22
C LEU A 46 0.00 -0.50 -4.81
N ALA A 47 1.23 -0.48 -5.35
CA ALA A 47 1.88 -1.69 -5.85
C ALA A 47 2.25 -2.67 -4.72
N VAL A 48 2.76 -2.17 -3.59
CA VAL A 48 3.06 -2.97 -2.39
C VAL A 48 1.80 -3.62 -1.83
N ILE A 49 0.70 -2.85 -1.69
CA ILE A 49 -0.60 -3.37 -1.25
C ILE A 49 -1.08 -4.47 -2.19
N GLY A 50 -0.97 -4.26 -3.51
CA GLY A 50 -1.36 -5.26 -4.51
C GLY A 50 -0.56 -6.57 -4.38
N GLU A 51 0.75 -6.48 -4.18
CA GLU A 51 1.62 -7.64 -3.99
C GLU A 51 1.27 -8.41 -2.69
N ALA A 52 1.07 -7.68 -1.59
CA ALA A 52 0.68 -8.27 -0.31
C ALA A 52 -0.69 -8.96 -0.39
N THR A 53 -1.66 -8.35 -1.08
CA THR A 53 -3.01 -8.89 -1.29
C THR A 53 -2.98 -10.15 -2.16
N PHE A 54 -2.20 -10.16 -3.24
CA PHE A 54 -2.04 -11.36 -4.08
C PHE A 54 -1.47 -12.55 -3.29
N LYS A 55 -0.47 -12.30 -2.44
CA LYS A 55 0.12 -13.32 -1.58
C LYS A 55 -0.85 -13.83 -0.51
N LEU A 56 -1.74 -12.98 0.00
CA LEU A 56 -2.81 -13.38 0.92
C LEU A 56 -3.81 -14.34 0.26
N ILE A 57 -4.26 -14.03 -0.96
CA ILE A 57 -5.19 -14.89 -1.72
C ILE A 57 -4.57 -16.28 -1.94
N PHE A 58 -3.28 -16.33 -2.27
CA PHE A 58 -2.58 -17.61 -2.47
C PHE A 58 -2.52 -18.46 -1.20
N LEU A 59 -2.36 -17.84 -0.02
CA LEU A 59 -2.33 -18.53 1.28
C LEU A 59 -3.73 -18.99 1.75
N CYS A 60 -4.81 -18.33 1.35
CA CYS A 60 -6.16 -18.74 1.73
C CYS A 60 -6.74 -19.86 0.84
N LEU A 61 -6.16 -20.10 -0.34
CA LEU A 61 -6.65 -21.07 -1.33
C LEU A 61 -5.84 -22.38 -1.39
N ASN A 62 -4.78 -22.51 -0.57
CA ASN A 62 -3.94 -23.70 -0.45
C ASN A 62 -3.79 -24.10 1.02
#